data_AF-A0A1D6E0B4-F1
#
_entry.id   AF-A0A1D6E0B4-F1
#
_cell.length_a   1.000
_cell.length_b   1.000
_cell.length_c   1.000
_cell.angle_alpha   90.00
_cell.angle_beta   90.00
_cell.angle_gamma   90.00
#
_symmetry.space_group_name_H-M   'P 1'
#
loop_
_entity.id
_entity.type
_entity.pdbx_description
1 polymer ?
#
loop_
_entity_poly.entity_id
_entity_poly.type
_entity_poly.pdbx_seq_one_letter_code
_entity_poly.pdbx_strand_id
1 'polypeptide(L)'
;MESSSSGGGLARRRSSGGWGSFSGDTDPFDIPAKGAPLERLRKWRQAALVLNASRRFRYTLDLKKEEQNEEIRRKIRAKAYVITAAFRFKEAGRVHVRSEETKVPIADGALGFGIKEDEITALTRDHNYSGLQQYGGVSGVAHMLKTDSEKGISGDDSDLIARKNTFGSNTYPRKKGRSFLAFVWDACKDLTLIILMVAAAVSLALGITTEGIKEGWYDGASIAFAVLLVVFVTAISDYKQSLQFQNLNEEKQNIRLEVVRGGRRITVSIYDLVVGDVVPLKIGDQVPADGILINGHSLSIDESSMTGESKIVHKDQKSPFLMSGCKVADGYGTMLVTAVGVNTEWGLLMASISEDSGEETPLQVRLNGVATFIGMVGLSVALAVLVVLLARYFTGHTYNPDGSVQYVKGKMGVGQTIRGVVRIFTVAVTIVVVAVPEGLPLAVTLTLAFSMRKMMKDKALVRRLSACETMGSATTICSDKTGTLTLNQMTVVEAYFGGKKMDSPDNAQMLSADVTSLIVEGIAQNTSGSIFEPEGGQEPEVTGSPTEKAILSWGLKLGMKFNETRLKSSILHVFPFNSEKKRGGRMALKSIYTGKEQLKSFWIHAQAGLTLMVRSTQ
;
A
#
# COMPACT_ATOMS: atom_id res chain seq x y z
N MET A 1 32.90 51.47 28.48
CA MET A 1 33.39 51.46 27.09
C MET A 1 32.31 50.84 26.23
N GLU A 2 31.80 51.66 25.32
CA GLU A 2 30.60 51.49 24.50
C GLU A 2 30.75 50.49 23.35
N SER A 3 29.58 50.02 22.88
CA SER A 3 29.12 49.80 21.48
C SER A 3 28.44 48.43 21.34
N SER A 4 27.11 48.31 21.45
CA SER A 4 26.04 48.68 20.51
C SER A 4 26.16 48.04 19.11
N SER A 5 25.29 47.06 18.82
CA SER A 5 24.63 46.98 17.52
C SER A 5 23.26 46.29 17.66
N SER A 6 22.27 46.98 17.12
CA SER A 6 20.82 46.77 17.22
C SER A 6 20.29 45.94 16.06
N GLY A 7 19.27 45.11 16.31
CA GLY A 7 18.46 44.46 15.28
C GLY A 7 17.04 44.23 15.80
N GLY A 8 16.11 45.12 15.41
CA GLY A 8 14.75 45.21 15.94
C GLY A 8 13.83 44.06 15.53
N GLY A 9 13.01 43.64 16.50
CA GLY A 9 11.87 42.74 16.28
C GLY A 9 10.63 43.51 15.83
N LEU A 10 10.01 43.07 14.74
CA LEU A 10 8.68 43.53 14.33
C LEU A 10 7.63 42.53 14.81
N ALA A 11 7.01 42.82 15.95
CA ALA A 11 5.79 42.17 16.41
C ALA A 11 4.60 42.77 15.65
N ARG A 12 3.93 41.99 14.79
CA ARG A 12 2.72 42.43 14.08
C ARG A 12 1.48 42.04 14.91
N ARG A 13 0.88 43.06 15.52
CA ARG A 13 -0.42 43.05 16.23
C ARG A 13 -1.53 42.49 15.33
N ARG A 14 -2.36 41.59 15.88
CA ARG A 14 -3.70 41.26 15.37
C ARG A 14 -4.66 42.40 15.73
N SER A 15 -5.40 42.92 14.76
CA SER A 15 -6.61 43.72 14.98
C SER A 15 -7.81 42.98 14.38
N SER A 16 -8.80 42.76 15.23
CA SER A 16 -10.14 42.25 14.92
C SER A 16 -11.05 43.36 14.41
N GLY A 17 -11.85 43.07 13.37
CA GLY A 17 -13.10 43.79 13.09
C GLY A 17 -13.44 43.92 11.60
N GLY A 18 -14.68 43.53 11.24
CA GLY A 18 -15.38 44.04 10.05
C GLY A 18 -15.85 42.98 9.05
N TRP A 19 -17.14 42.67 9.07
CA TRP A 19 -17.85 41.97 7.99
C TRP A 19 -17.97 42.87 6.75
N GLY A 20 -17.71 42.32 5.57
CA GLY A 20 -17.99 42.95 4.28
C GLY A 20 -17.61 42.04 3.12
N SER A 21 -18.60 41.45 2.44
CA SER A 21 -18.40 40.69 1.22
C SER A 21 -18.20 41.63 0.03
N PHE A 22 -17.05 41.59 -0.65
CA PHE A 22 -16.93 41.98 -2.05
C PHE A 22 -15.76 41.22 -2.71
N SER A 23 -16.10 40.47 -3.77
CA SER A 23 -15.29 40.02 -4.91
C SER A 23 -13.76 39.89 -4.71
N GLY A 24 -13.32 38.64 -4.55
CA GLY A 24 -11.92 38.27 -4.44
C GLY A 24 -11.16 38.34 -5.77
N ASP A 25 -10.19 39.23 -5.82
CA ASP A 25 -8.98 39.10 -6.64
C ASP A 25 -7.79 39.29 -5.69
N THR A 26 -7.52 38.26 -4.89
CA THR A 26 -6.46 38.25 -3.88
C THR A 26 -5.26 37.47 -4.41
N ASP A 27 -4.13 38.18 -4.47
CA ASP A 27 -2.72 37.74 -4.52
C ASP A 27 -2.47 36.27 -4.96
N PRO A 28 -1.81 36.02 -6.11
CA PRO A 28 -1.47 34.68 -6.59
C PRO A 28 -0.72 33.81 -5.57
N PHE A 29 -0.09 34.43 -4.57
CA PHE A 29 0.70 33.78 -3.53
C PHE A 29 -0.08 33.37 -2.27
N ASP A 30 -1.36 33.72 -2.15
CA ASP A 30 -2.16 33.36 -0.97
C ASP A 30 -2.90 32.02 -1.16
N ILE A 31 -2.21 30.94 -0.80
CA ILE A 31 -2.73 29.56 -0.91
C ILE A 31 -3.13 29.06 0.47
N PRO A 32 -4.41 28.67 0.70
CA PRO A 32 -4.83 28.09 1.97
C PRO A 32 -4.09 26.78 2.26
N ALA A 33 -3.73 26.55 3.52
CA ALA A 33 -2.91 25.41 3.95
C ALA A 33 -3.55 24.03 3.70
N LYS A 34 -4.87 23.95 3.43
CA LYS A 34 -5.60 22.73 3.05
C LYS A 34 -6.66 23.06 2.00
N GLY A 35 -6.82 22.19 1.00
CA GLY A 35 -7.93 22.23 0.03
C GLY A 35 -7.84 23.30 -1.06
N ALA A 36 -6.64 23.71 -1.47
CA ALA A 36 -6.50 24.70 -2.55
C ALA A 36 -7.01 24.14 -3.91
N PRO A 37 -7.84 24.89 -4.65
CA PRO A 37 -8.33 24.45 -5.96
C PRO A 37 -7.20 24.26 -6.97
N LEU A 38 -7.30 23.24 -7.82
CA LEU A 38 -6.31 22.87 -8.86
C LEU A 38 -5.94 24.04 -9.79
N GLU A 39 -6.91 24.88 -10.17
CA GLU A 39 -6.66 26.07 -10.99
C GLU A 39 -5.78 27.11 -10.31
N ARG A 40 -5.89 27.29 -8.99
CA ARG A 40 -5.06 28.22 -8.23
C ARG A 40 -3.61 27.73 -8.14
N LEU A 41 -3.40 26.43 -7.93
CA LEU A 41 -2.08 25.81 -7.97
C LEU A 41 -1.41 25.95 -9.35
N ARG A 42 -2.19 25.84 -10.44
CA ARG A 42 -1.73 26.09 -11.82
C ARG A 42 -1.31 27.54 -12.03
N LYS A 43 -2.15 28.50 -11.64
CA LYS A 43 -1.85 29.94 -11.76
C LYS A 43 -0.60 30.33 -10.96
N TRP A 44 -0.45 29.83 -9.73
CA TRP A 44 0.75 30.05 -8.91
C TRP A 44 2.02 29.54 -9.59
N ARG A 45 1.95 28.34 -10.21
CA ARG A 45 3.09 27.73 -10.92
C ARG A 45 3.47 28.50 -12.19
N GLN A 46 2.51 29.07 -12.90
CA GLN A 46 2.74 29.90 -14.09
C GLN A 46 3.28 31.30 -13.72
N ALA A 47 2.82 31.86 -12.61
CA ALA A 47 3.27 33.16 -12.10
C ALA A 47 4.69 33.11 -11.49
N ALA A 48 5.13 31.94 -11.02
CA ALA A 48 6.48 31.71 -10.52
C ALA A 48 7.50 31.54 -11.68
N LEU A 49 7.88 32.63 -12.34
CA LEU A 49 9.02 32.67 -13.26
C LEU A 49 10.33 32.48 -12.47
N VAL A 50 10.97 31.31 -12.59
CA VAL A 50 12.22 31.00 -11.88
C VAL A 50 13.30 30.54 -12.85
N LEU A 51 14.42 31.28 -12.87
CA LEU A 51 15.67 31.07 -13.62
C LEU A 51 16.40 29.73 -13.35
N ASN A 52 15.86 28.85 -12.50
CA ASN A 52 16.47 27.57 -12.18
C ASN A 52 15.41 26.55 -11.69
N ALA A 53 14.72 25.95 -12.65
CA ALA A 53 13.61 25.00 -12.43
C ALA A 53 14.01 23.70 -11.70
N SER A 54 15.31 23.41 -11.57
CA SER A 54 15.84 22.12 -11.12
C SER A 54 15.92 21.92 -9.60
N ARG A 55 15.85 22.98 -8.78
CA ARG A 55 16.12 22.86 -7.33
C ARG A 55 14.92 22.91 -6.39
N ARG A 56 13.74 23.45 -6.77
CA ARG A 56 12.65 23.68 -5.80
C ARG A 56 11.40 22.84 -5.98
N PHE A 57 11.14 22.26 -7.14
CA PHE A 57 9.92 21.50 -7.41
C PHE A 57 10.19 19.99 -7.39
N ARG A 58 10.66 19.49 -6.24
CA ARG A 58 11.00 18.07 -6.06
C ARG A 58 9.81 17.21 -5.60
N TYR A 59 8.69 17.84 -5.23
CA TYR A 59 7.45 17.17 -4.80
C TYR A 59 6.20 18.06 -5.01
N THR A 60 6.12 18.79 -6.13
CA THR A 60 4.80 19.22 -6.57
C THR A 60 4.13 18.03 -7.22
N LEU A 61 2.95 17.64 -6.75
CA LEU A 61 2.03 16.71 -7.40
C LEU A 61 2.23 16.80 -8.92
N ASP A 62 2.67 15.72 -9.56
CA ASP A 62 2.83 15.72 -11.01
C ASP A 62 1.41 15.70 -11.60
N LEU A 63 0.83 16.89 -11.77
CA LEU A 63 -0.56 17.08 -12.15
C LEU A 63 -0.91 16.34 -13.43
N LYS A 64 0.07 16.19 -14.36
CA LYS A 64 -0.11 15.40 -15.58
C LYS A 64 -0.22 13.90 -15.28
N LYS A 65 0.61 13.40 -14.38
CA LYS A 65 0.58 12.00 -13.93
C LYS A 65 -0.64 11.71 -13.06
N GLU A 66 -1.11 12.66 -12.25
CA GLU A 66 -2.38 12.59 -11.52
C GLU A 66 -3.58 12.62 -12.47
N GLU A 67 -3.60 13.51 -13.47
CA GLU A 67 -4.63 13.52 -14.51
C GLU A 67 -4.63 12.22 -15.31
N GLN A 68 -3.46 11.68 -15.67
CA GLN A 68 -3.34 10.37 -16.31
C GLN A 68 -3.82 9.25 -15.39
N ASN A 69 -3.47 9.27 -14.10
CA ASN A 69 -3.94 8.30 -13.12
C ASN A 69 -5.45 8.42 -12.90
N GLU A 70 -6.01 9.64 -12.91
CA GLU A 70 -7.45 9.87 -12.85
C GLU A 70 -8.16 9.40 -14.11
N GLU A 71 -7.61 9.64 -15.30
CA GLU A 71 -8.13 9.10 -16.56
C GLU A 71 -8.07 7.58 -16.60
N ILE A 72 -6.97 6.99 -16.14
CA ILE A 72 -6.84 5.53 -15.99
C ILE A 72 -7.88 5.03 -14.99
N ARG A 73 -8.03 5.67 -13.82
CA ARG A 73 -9.07 5.34 -12.83
C ARG A 73 -10.48 5.51 -13.39
N ARG A 74 -10.75 6.51 -14.23
CA ARG A 74 -12.04 6.72 -14.91
C ARG A 74 -12.29 5.64 -15.95
N LYS A 75 -11.29 5.29 -16.77
CA LYS A 75 -11.38 4.20 -17.76
C LYS A 75 -11.54 2.83 -17.08
N ILE A 76 -10.87 2.61 -15.95
CA ILE A 76 -11.02 1.42 -15.12
C ILE A 76 -12.41 1.40 -14.50
N ARG A 77 -12.89 2.50 -13.90
CA ARG A 77 -14.27 2.60 -13.41
C ARG A 77 -15.28 2.30 -14.50
N ALA A 78 -15.15 2.90 -15.68
CA ALA A 78 -16.03 2.62 -16.82
C ALA A 78 -15.99 1.13 -17.20
N LYS A 79 -14.82 0.50 -17.27
CA LYS A 79 -14.69 -0.94 -17.54
C LYS A 79 -15.24 -1.81 -16.41
N ALA A 80 -15.04 -1.43 -15.16
CA ALA A 80 -15.57 -2.11 -13.99
C ALA A 80 -17.10 -2.01 -13.98
N TYR A 81 -17.68 -0.83 -14.18
CA TYR A 81 -19.13 -0.64 -14.34
C TYR A 81 -19.68 -1.43 -15.54
N VAL A 82 -18.96 -1.52 -16.65
CA VAL A 82 -19.37 -2.34 -17.81
C VAL A 82 -19.31 -3.83 -17.50
N ILE A 83 -18.28 -4.31 -16.80
CA ILE A 83 -18.18 -5.70 -16.36
C ILE A 83 -19.27 -6.00 -15.32
N THR A 84 -19.51 -5.11 -14.37
CA THR A 84 -20.59 -5.20 -13.39
C THR A 84 -21.96 -5.18 -14.06
N ALA A 85 -22.16 -4.32 -15.06
CA ALA A 85 -23.39 -4.29 -15.86
C ALA A 85 -23.55 -5.58 -16.67
N ALA A 86 -22.47 -6.11 -17.26
CA ALA A 86 -22.49 -7.37 -18.00
C ALA A 86 -22.77 -8.57 -17.08
N PHE A 87 -22.24 -8.57 -15.85
CA PHE A 87 -22.49 -9.60 -14.86
C PHE A 87 -23.94 -9.53 -14.35
N ARG A 88 -24.43 -8.32 -14.03
CA ARG A 88 -25.84 -8.06 -13.68
C ARG A 88 -26.79 -8.43 -14.82
N PHE A 89 -26.40 -8.19 -16.08
CA PHE A 89 -27.19 -8.58 -17.25
C PHE A 89 -27.21 -10.10 -17.44
N LYS A 90 -26.07 -10.78 -17.19
CA LYS A 90 -25.97 -12.24 -17.22
C LYS A 90 -26.76 -12.91 -16.08
N GLU A 91 -26.78 -12.30 -14.90
CA GLU A 91 -27.59 -12.75 -13.76
C GLU A 91 -29.07 -12.48 -13.98
N ALA A 92 -29.46 -11.29 -14.45
CA ALA A 92 -30.84 -10.97 -14.83
C ALA A 92 -31.37 -11.89 -15.95
N GLY A 93 -30.50 -12.26 -16.90
CA GLY A 93 -30.80 -13.25 -17.93
C GLY A 93 -30.95 -14.68 -17.40
N ARG A 94 -30.34 -15.01 -16.25
CA ARG A 94 -30.56 -16.29 -15.54
C ARG A 94 -31.84 -16.29 -14.69
N VAL A 95 -32.24 -15.14 -14.16
CA VAL A 95 -33.46 -14.99 -13.35
C VAL A 95 -34.73 -15.15 -14.19
N HIS A 96 -34.71 -14.77 -15.48
CA HIS A 96 -35.87 -14.94 -16.38
C HIS A 96 -36.21 -16.41 -16.75
N VAL A 97 -35.42 -17.40 -16.31
CA VAL A 97 -35.66 -18.83 -16.57
C VAL A 97 -36.15 -19.59 -15.32
N ARG A 98 -36.30 -18.93 -14.17
CA ARG A 98 -36.86 -19.53 -12.94
C ARG A 98 -37.86 -18.60 -12.26
N SER A 99 -39.05 -18.50 -12.86
CA SER A 99 -40.25 -18.04 -12.16
C SER A 99 -41.06 -19.25 -11.72
N GLU A 100 -40.69 -19.82 -10.57
CA GLU A 100 -41.59 -20.61 -9.73
C GLU A 100 -41.38 -20.17 -8.28
N GLU A 101 -42.49 -19.90 -7.60
CA GLU A 101 -42.59 -19.50 -6.20
C GLU A 101 -41.73 -20.39 -5.30
N THR A 102 -40.89 -19.82 -4.45
CA THR A 102 -40.20 -20.62 -3.43
C THR A 102 -40.16 -19.93 -2.06
N LYS A 103 -40.78 -20.64 -1.12
CA LYS A 103 -40.71 -20.48 0.33
C LYS A 103 -39.26 -20.40 0.82
N VAL A 104 -39.08 -19.82 2.02
CA VAL A 104 -37.87 -19.82 2.86
C VAL A 104 -36.93 -20.99 2.51
N PRO A 105 -35.69 -20.75 2.05
CA PRO A 105 -34.80 -21.84 1.73
C PRO A 105 -34.35 -22.52 3.03
N ILE A 106 -34.72 -23.79 3.15
CA ILE A 106 -34.12 -24.74 4.09
C ILE A 106 -32.66 -24.92 3.69
N ALA A 107 -31.81 -24.95 4.71
CA ALA A 107 -30.36 -25.04 4.67
C ALA A 107 -29.82 -26.07 3.67
N ASP A 108 -29.07 -25.58 2.69
CA ASP A 108 -28.11 -26.37 1.91
C ASP A 108 -26.89 -25.49 1.61
N GLY A 109 -26.21 -25.10 2.69
CA GLY A 109 -24.90 -24.47 2.62
C GLY A 109 -23.81 -25.55 2.70
N ALA A 110 -22.92 -25.54 1.71
CA ALA A 110 -21.73 -26.39 1.71
C ALA A 110 -21.00 -26.23 3.06
N LEU A 111 -20.62 -27.35 3.67
CA LEU A 111 -19.87 -27.42 4.93
C LEU A 111 -20.61 -26.88 6.18
N GLY A 112 -21.94 -26.80 6.15
CA GLY A 112 -22.77 -26.57 7.34
C GLY A 112 -22.88 -25.12 7.79
N PHE A 113 -22.50 -24.15 6.95
CA PHE A 113 -22.85 -22.73 7.14
C PHE A 113 -24.26 -22.47 6.62
N GLY A 114 -25.00 -21.56 7.26
CA GLY A 114 -26.41 -21.28 6.92
C GLY A 114 -26.61 -20.37 5.69
N ILE A 115 -25.53 -19.93 5.04
CA ILE A 115 -25.56 -18.94 3.95
C ILE A 115 -24.51 -19.27 2.88
N LYS A 116 -24.82 -19.00 1.61
CA LYS A 116 -23.90 -19.20 0.48
C LYS A 116 -22.97 -17.99 0.28
N GLU A 117 -21.81 -18.23 -0.32
CA GLU A 117 -20.81 -17.20 -0.65
C GLU A 117 -21.38 -16.06 -1.51
N ASP A 118 -22.15 -16.39 -2.54
CA ASP A 118 -22.74 -15.40 -3.44
C ASP A 118 -23.76 -14.50 -2.71
N GLU A 119 -24.59 -15.09 -1.85
CA GLU A 119 -25.63 -14.38 -1.10
C GLU A 119 -25.01 -13.40 -0.08
N ILE A 120 -24.00 -13.84 0.66
CA ILE A 120 -23.33 -12.97 1.63
C ILE A 120 -22.48 -11.88 0.97
N THR A 121 -21.88 -12.17 -0.18
CA THR A 121 -21.13 -11.18 -0.94
C THR A 121 -22.06 -10.13 -1.56
N ALA A 122 -23.20 -10.54 -2.13
CA ALA A 122 -24.19 -9.64 -2.68
C ALA A 122 -24.78 -8.71 -1.61
N LEU A 123 -24.97 -9.22 -0.38
CA LEU A 123 -25.47 -8.44 0.75
C LEU A 123 -24.67 -7.15 0.97
N THR A 124 -23.34 -7.25 1.02
CA THR A 124 -22.45 -6.12 1.29
C THR A 124 -22.18 -5.30 0.02
N ARG A 125 -22.05 -5.96 -1.14
CA ARG A 125 -21.81 -5.29 -2.43
C ARG A 125 -22.96 -4.37 -2.83
N ASP A 126 -24.19 -4.89 -2.82
CA ASP A 126 -25.38 -4.11 -3.21
C ASP A 126 -25.95 -3.26 -2.08
N HIS A 127 -25.29 -3.25 -0.90
CA HIS A 127 -25.80 -2.58 0.31
C HIS A 127 -27.25 -2.98 0.60
N ASN A 128 -27.55 -4.28 0.52
CA ASN A 128 -28.91 -4.80 0.55
C ASN A 128 -29.48 -4.85 1.99
N TYR A 129 -30.02 -3.71 2.42
CA TYR A 129 -30.66 -3.57 3.74
C TYR A 129 -31.83 -4.54 3.96
N SER A 130 -32.65 -4.75 2.94
CA SER A 130 -33.79 -5.68 3.01
C SER A 130 -33.34 -7.12 3.27
N GLY A 131 -32.27 -7.57 2.59
CA GLY A 131 -31.67 -8.88 2.82
C GLY A 131 -31.13 -9.00 4.23
N LEU A 132 -30.43 -7.98 4.73
CA LEU A 132 -29.87 -7.99 6.08
C LEU A 132 -30.98 -8.13 7.14
N GLN A 133 -32.10 -7.44 6.95
CA GLN A 133 -33.25 -7.54 7.83
C GLN A 133 -33.92 -8.92 7.76
N GLN A 134 -34.04 -9.51 6.57
CA GLN A 134 -34.60 -10.86 6.38
C GLN A 134 -33.78 -11.94 7.09
N TYR A 135 -32.46 -11.81 7.10
CA TYR A 135 -31.59 -12.73 7.81
C TYR A 135 -31.55 -12.52 9.33
N GLY A 136 -32.33 -11.58 9.89
CA GLY A 136 -32.36 -11.30 11.34
C GLY A 136 -31.31 -10.27 11.78
N GLY A 137 -30.85 -9.41 10.88
CA GLY A 137 -29.85 -8.38 11.13
C GLY A 137 -28.44 -8.95 11.25
N VAL A 138 -27.53 -8.18 11.86
CA VAL A 138 -26.12 -8.55 12.01
C VAL A 138 -25.96 -9.83 12.85
N SER A 139 -26.78 -9.99 13.90
CA SER A 139 -26.77 -11.17 14.76
C SER A 139 -27.19 -12.44 14.02
N GLY A 140 -28.16 -12.34 13.12
CA GLY A 140 -28.60 -13.47 12.32
C GLY A 140 -27.57 -13.90 11.27
N VAL A 141 -26.90 -12.94 10.62
CA VAL A 141 -25.75 -13.22 9.74
C VAL A 141 -24.60 -13.86 10.50
N ALA A 142 -24.27 -13.36 11.71
CA ALA A 142 -23.24 -13.95 12.56
C ALA A 142 -23.58 -15.40 12.95
N HIS A 143 -24.84 -15.69 13.30
CA HIS A 143 -25.31 -17.04 13.59
C HIS A 143 -25.21 -17.97 12.38
N MET A 144 -25.57 -17.51 11.18
CA MET A 144 -25.43 -18.29 9.93
C MET A 144 -23.97 -18.62 9.60
N LEU A 145 -23.05 -17.71 9.92
CA LEU A 145 -21.60 -17.89 9.80
C LEU A 145 -20.97 -18.67 10.96
N LYS A 146 -21.75 -19.11 11.96
CA LYS A 146 -21.27 -19.74 13.19
C LYS A 146 -20.20 -18.89 13.90
N THR A 147 -20.37 -17.58 13.87
CA THR A 147 -19.48 -16.61 14.50
C THR A 147 -20.19 -15.98 15.69
N ASP A 148 -19.50 -15.87 16.82
CA ASP A 148 -19.96 -15.07 17.95
C ASP A 148 -19.59 -13.59 17.73
N SER A 149 -20.56 -12.67 17.92
CA SER A 149 -20.34 -11.24 17.68
C SER A 149 -19.32 -10.58 18.62
N GLU A 150 -19.08 -11.17 19.80
CA GLU A 150 -18.13 -10.67 20.80
C GLU A 150 -16.84 -11.48 20.82
N LYS A 151 -16.94 -12.82 20.71
CA LYS A 151 -15.80 -13.73 20.80
C LYS A 151 -15.16 -14.05 19.44
N GLY A 152 -15.83 -13.73 18.33
CA GLY A 152 -15.40 -14.10 17.00
C GLY A 152 -15.50 -15.59 16.73
N ILE A 153 -14.67 -16.09 15.81
CA ILE A 153 -14.58 -17.52 15.44
C ILE A 153 -13.69 -18.29 16.42
N SER A 154 -13.79 -19.63 16.47
CA SER A 154 -12.97 -20.43 17.41
C SER A 154 -11.47 -20.28 17.17
N GLY A 155 -11.07 -20.10 15.90
CA GLY A 155 -9.67 -19.94 15.50
C GLY A 155 -8.93 -21.25 15.26
N ASP A 156 -9.64 -22.39 15.25
CA ASP A 156 -9.04 -23.69 14.92
C ASP A 156 -8.63 -23.76 13.44
N ASP A 157 -7.47 -24.34 13.16
CA ASP A 157 -6.95 -24.44 11.78
C ASP A 157 -7.92 -25.16 10.83
N SER A 158 -8.69 -26.13 11.33
CA SER A 158 -9.71 -26.84 10.55
C SER A 158 -10.87 -25.92 10.15
N ASP A 159 -11.35 -25.05 11.04
CA ASP A 159 -12.40 -24.07 10.75
C ASP A 159 -11.90 -23.01 9.77
N LEU A 160 -10.66 -22.53 9.95
CA LEU A 160 -10.04 -21.56 9.05
C LEU A 160 -9.89 -22.12 7.61
N ILE A 161 -9.46 -23.38 7.47
CA ILE A 161 -9.36 -24.05 6.17
C ILE A 161 -10.75 -24.25 5.55
N ALA A 162 -11.74 -24.66 6.33
CA ALA A 162 -13.12 -24.83 5.85
C ALA A 162 -13.70 -23.51 5.33
N ARG A 163 -13.50 -22.40 6.05
CA ARG A 163 -13.92 -21.06 5.62
C ARG A 163 -13.19 -20.60 4.36
N LYS A 164 -11.86 -20.80 4.28
CA LYS A 164 -11.07 -20.49 3.07
C LYS A 164 -11.54 -21.27 1.84
N ASN A 165 -11.95 -22.53 2.02
CA ASN A 165 -12.48 -23.36 0.94
C ASN A 165 -13.92 -22.98 0.53
N THR A 166 -14.72 -22.44 1.45
CA THR A 166 -16.14 -22.12 1.21
C THR A 166 -16.35 -20.70 0.70
N PHE A 167 -15.61 -19.72 1.22
CA PHE A 167 -15.79 -18.29 0.93
C PHE A 167 -14.59 -17.62 0.24
N GLY A 168 -13.58 -18.42 -0.09
CA GLY A 168 -12.33 -17.94 -0.66
C GLY A 168 -11.32 -17.40 0.38
N SER A 169 -10.16 -17.00 -0.14
CA SER A 169 -9.06 -16.42 0.64
C SER A 169 -9.00 -14.91 0.43
N ASN A 170 -8.47 -14.16 1.41
CA ASN A 170 -8.24 -12.72 1.27
C ASN A 170 -7.00 -12.40 0.41
N THR A 171 -6.95 -12.98 -0.78
CA THR A 171 -5.91 -12.78 -1.79
C THR A 171 -6.56 -12.47 -3.13
N TYR A 172 -5.87 -11.69 -3.96
CA TYR A 172 -6.29 -11.39 -5.33
C TYR A 172 -5.32 -12.05 -6.32
N PRO A 173 -5.80 -12.45 -7.52
CA PRO A 173 -5.00 -13.17 -8.50
C PRO A 173 -3.79 -12.33 -8.91
N ARG A 174 -2.62 -12.78 -8.50
CA ARG A 174 -1.36 -12.18 -8.89
C ARG A 174 -1.09 -12.48 -10.36
N LYS A 175 -0.49 -11.54 -11.09
CA LYS A 175 0.19 -11.91 -12.33
C LYS A 175 1.25 -12.94 -11.97
N LYS A 176 1.17 -14.13 -12.56
CA LYS A 176 2.23 -15.13 -12.44
C LYS A 176 3.55 -14.47 -12.83
N GLY A 177 4.60 -14.71 -12.05
CA GLY A 177 5.94 -14.25 -12.39
C GLY A 177 6.30 -14.68 -13.82
N ARG A 178 7.02 -13.81 -14.55
CA ARG A 178 7.49 -14.14 -15.89
C ARG A 178 8.40 -15.38 -15.83
N SER A 179 8.22 -16.30 -16.77
CA SER A 179 9.09 -17.47 -16.87
C SER A 179 10.47 -17.07 -17.36
N PHE A 180 11.49 -17.88 -17.05
CA PHE A 180 12.84 -17.68 -17.57
C PHE A 180 12.89 -17.55 -19.10
N LEU A 181 12.08 -18.35 -19.82
CA LEU A 181 11.98 -18.28 -21.28
C LEU A 181 11.43 -16.94 -21.79
N ALA A 182 10.55 -16.30 -21.02
CA ALA A 182 10.07 -14.96 -21.38
C ALA A 182 11.20 -13.93 -21.31
N PHE A 183 12.12 -14.04 -20.35
CA PHE A 183 13.31 -13.19 -20.26
C PHE A 183 14.30 -13.46 -21.41
N VAL A 184 14.50 -14.72 -21.80
CA VAL A 184 15.30 -15.05 -23.00
C VAL A 184 14.68 -14.42 -24.25
N TRP A 185 13.36 -14.52 -24.41
CA TRP A 185 12.65 -13.92 -25.54
C TRP A 185 12.72 -12.39 -25.54
N ASP A 186 12.62 -11.75 -24.37
CA ASP A 186 12.73 -10.30 -24.25
C ASP A 186 14.18 -9.84 -24.52
N ALA A 187 15.19 -10.57 -24.06
CA ALA A 187 16.60 -10.29 -24.38
C ALA A 187 16.87 -10.39 -25.90
N CYS A 188 16.26 -11.34 -26.60
CA CYS A 188 16.38 -11.45 -28.06
C CYS A 188 15.72 -10.29 -28.83
N LYS A 189 14.87 -9.47 -28.20
CA LYS A 189 14.24 -8.31 -28.85
C LYS A 189 15.09 -7.05 -28.82
N ASP A 190 16.24 -7.07 -28.16
CA ASP A 190 17.11 -5.90 -28.13
C ASP A 190 17.61 -5.59 -29.56
N LEU A 191 17.50 -4.32 -29.96
CA LEU A 191 17.81 -3.87 -31.31
C LEU A 191 19.27 -4.16 -31.68
N THR A 192 20.19 -4.00 -30.72
CA THR A 192 21.62 -4.26 -30.89
C THR A 192 21.90 -5.75 -31.12
N LEU A 193 21.29 -6.63 -30.33
CA LEU A 193 21.39 -8.08 -30.46
C LEU A 193 20.72 -8.57 -31.74
N ILE A 194 19.60 -7.98 -32.15
CA ILE A 194 18.96 -8.28 -33.45
C ILE A 194 19.94 -7.96 -34.60
N ILE A 195 20.59 -6.78 -34.58
CA ILE A 195 21.56 -6.41 -35.62
C ILE A 195 22.74 -7.41 -35.66
N LEU A 196 23.24 -7.83 -34.50
CA LEU A 196 24.29 -8.86 -34.41
C LEU A 196 23.82 -10.23 -34.91
N MET A 197 22.58 -10.64 -34.62
CA MET A 197 22.01 -11.89 -35.13
C MET A 197 21.85 -11.86 -36.65
N VAL A 198 21.43 -10.73 -37.22
CA VAL A 198 21.39 -10.53 -38.67
C VAL A 198 22.80 -10.58 -39.27
N ALA A 199 23.78 -9.92 -38.65
CA ALA A 199 25.18 -9.96 -39.09
C ALA A 199 25.77 -11.39 -39.03
N ALA A 200 25.46 -12.15 -37.98
CA ALA A 200 25.87 -13.54 -37.83
C ALA A 200 25.25 -14.41 -38.94
N ALA A 201 23.96 -14.23 -39.24
CA ALA A 201 23.25 -14.96 -40.29
C ALA A 201 23.83 -14.65 -41.69
N VAL A 202 24.06 -13.37 -41.99
CA VAL A 202 24.67 -12.94 -43.26
C VAL A 202 26.11 -13.44 -43.37
N SER A 203 26.89 -13.38 -42.30
CA SER A 203 28.26 -13.89 -42.27
C SER A 203 28.30 -15.41 -42.49
N LEU A 204 27.41 -16.16 -41.84
CA LEU A 204 27.30 -17.61 -42.00
C LEU A 204 26.88 -18.01 -43.42
N ALA A 205 25.87 -17.33 -43.99
CA ALA A 205 25.39 -17.61 -45.35
C ALA A 205 26.47 -17.34 -46.40
N LEU A 206 27.21 -16.23 -46.26
CA LEU A 206 28.29 -15.88 -47.16
C LEU A 206 29.51 -16.78 -46.99
N GLY A 207 29.87 -17.12 -45.75
CA GLY A 207 30.99 -18.02 -45.47
C GLY A 207 30.77 -19.41 -46.09
N ILE A 208 29.58 -20.00 -45.88
CA ILE A 208 29.24 -21.32 -46.46
C ILE A 208 29.23 -21.29 -48.00
N THR A 209 28.72 -20.22 -48.61
CA THR A 209 28.62 -20.12 -50.08
C THR A 209 29.97 -19.89 -50.76
N THR A 210 30.98 -19.38 -50.06
CA THR A 210 32.25 -18.97 -50.68
C THR A 210 33.46 -19.81 -50.28
N GLU A 211 33.51 -20.34 -49.06
CA GLU A 211 34.59 -21.22 -48.55
C GLU A 211 34.16 -22.68 -48.43
N GLY A 212 32.89 -22.98 -48.73
CA GLY A 212 32.31 -24.29 -48.56
C GLY A 212 31.99 -24.62 -47.10
N ILE A 213 31.28 -25.72 -46.91
CA ILE A 213 30.68 -26.12 -45.61
C ILE A 213 31.75 -26.42 -44.54
N LYS A 214 32.97 -26.80 -44.94
CA LYS A 214 34.01 -27.25 -43.99
C LYS A 214 34.69 -26.12 -43.22
N GLU A 215 34.97 -24.98 -43.86
CA GLU A 215 35.72 -23.88 -43.25
C GLU A 215 34.90 -22.58 -43.14
N GLY A 216 33.94 -22.35 -44.02
CA GLY A 216 33.20 -21.08 -44.06
C GLY A 216 32.17 -20.87 -42.93
N TRP A 217 31.97 -21.86 -42.05
CA TRP A 217 30.99 -21.75 -40.96
C TRP A 217 31.56 -21.11 -39.68
N TYR A 218 32.89 -21.10 -39.50
CA TYR A 218 33.53 -20.70 -38.24
C TYR A 218 33.27 -19.24 -37.86
N ASP A 219 33.35 -18.30 -38.81
CA ASP A 219 33.16 -16.87 -38.54
C ASP A 219 31.73 -16.55 -38.09
N GLY A 220 30.73 -17.03 -38.82
CA GLY A 220 29.32 -16.84 -38.49
C GLY A 220 28.92 -17.56 -37.20
N ALA A 221 29.41 -18.79 -37.00
CA ALA A 221 29.10 -19.58 -35.82
C ALA A 221 29.73 -19.01 -34.54
N SER A 222 30.92 -18.43 -34.63
CA SER A 222 31.57 -17.76 -33.48
C SER A 222 30.77 -16.56 -32.99
N ILE A 223 30.27 -15.73 -33.92
CA ILE A 223 29.41 -14.58 -33.59
C ILE A 223 28.08 -15.07 -33.01
N ALA A 224 27.45 -16.08 -33.62
CA ALA A 224 26.20 -16.65 -33.12
C ALA A 224 26.35 -17.23 -31.70
N PHE A 225 27.46 -17.93 -31.44
CA PHE A 225 27.75 -18.48 -30.11
C PHE A 225 27.97 -17.39 -29.06
N ALA A 226 28.70 -16.32 -29.42
CA ALA A 226 28.91 -15.18 -28.52
C ALA A 226 27.57 -14.49 -28.18
N VAL A 227 26.71 -14.26 -29.17
CA VAL A 227 25.38 -13.65 -28.96
C VAL A 227 24.50 -14.55 -28.07
N LEU A 228 24.51 -15.86 -28.30
CA LEU A 228 23.78 -16.82 -27.46
C LEU A 228 24.25 -16.75 -26.00
N LEU A 229 25.56 -16.71 -25.77
CA LEU A 229 26.13 -16.59 -24.42
C LEU A 229 25.66 -15.30 -23.75
N VAL A 230 25.73 -14.16 -24.45
CA VAL A 230 25.28 -12.86 -23.95
C VAL A 230 23.79 -12.90 -23.58
N VAL A 231 22.93 -13.38 -24.49
CA VAL A 231 21.49 -13.51 -24.25
C VAL A 231 21.21 -14.37 -23.01
N PHE A 232 21.93 -15.49 -22.85
CA PHE A 232 21.74 -16.38 -21.72
C PHE A 232 22.18 -15.75 -20.39
N VAL A 233 23.33 -15.07 -20.37
CA VAL A 233 23.82 -14.35 -19.19
C VAL A 233 22.88 -13.21 -18.80
N THR A 234 22.41 -12.42 -19.77
CA THR A 234 21.43 -11.36 -19.55
C THR A 234 20.12 -11.92 -19.00
N ALA A 235 19.57 -12.97 -19.61
CA ALA A 235 18.34 -13.60 -19.16
C ALA A 235 18.45 -14.18 -17.73
N ILE A 236 19.58 -14.80 -17.37
CA ILE A 236 19.81 -15.29 -16.00
C ILE A 236 19.86 -14.13 -15.01
N SER A 237 20.56 -13.05 -15.36
CA SER A 237 20.67 -11.86 -14.52
C SER A 237 19.29 -11.25 -14.26
N ASP A 238 18.52 -11.01 -15.33
CA ASP A 238 17.19 -10.39 -15.28
C ASP A 238 16.18 -11.27 -14.54
N TYR A 239 16.24 -12.59 -14.73
CA TYR A 239 15.39 -13.53 -14.02
C TYR A 239 15.68 -13.53 -12.51
N LYS A 240 16.96 -13.57 -12.12
CA LYS A 240 17.36 -13.48 -10.70
C LYS A 240 16.90 -12.16 -10.08
N GLN A 241 17.00 -11.06 -10.83
CA GLN A 241 16.54 -9.74 -10.40
C GLN A 241 15.03 -9.69 -10.19
N SER A 242 14.25 -10.22 -11.14
CA SER A 242 12.79 -10.29 -11.02
C SER A 242 12.36 -11.12 -9.82
N LEU A 243 13.04 -12.23 -9.52
CA LEU A 243 12.73 -13.06 -8.36
C LEU A 243 12.98 -12.32 -7.04
N GLN A 244 14.10 -11.60 -6.94
CA GLN A 244 14.39 -10.78 -5.77
C GLN A 244 13.33 -9.70 -5.58
N PHE A 245 12.92 -9.02 -6.65
CA PHE A 245 11.87 -7.99 -6.59
C PHE A 245 10.51 -8.57 -6.17
N GLN A 246 10.15 -9.76 -6.67
CA GLN A 246 8.93 -10.45 -6.26
C GLN A 246 8.91 -10.75 -4.76
N ASN A 247 9.97 -11.36 -4.23
CA ASN A 247 10.07 -11.67 -2.79
C ASN A 247 9.97 -10.42 -1.92
N LEU A 248 10.59 -9.30 -2.34
CA LEU A 248 10.48 -8.02 -1.63
C LEU A 248 9.04 -7.48 -1.65
N ASN A 249 8.34 -7.62 -2.78
CA ASN A 249 6.97 -7.15 -2.91
C ASN A 249 5.98 -8.00 -2.09
N GLU A 250 6.24 -9.31 -1.95
CA GLU A 250 5.44 -10.20 -1.10
C GLU A 250 5.48 -9.80 0.38
N GLU A 251 6.69 -9.53 0.90
CA GLU A 251 6.88 -9.03 2.27
C GLU A 251 6.22 -7.66 2.46
N LYS A 252 6.34 -6.78 1.46
CA LYS A 252 5.71 -5.45 1.50
C LYS A 252 4.19 -5.50 1.65
N GLN A 253 3.54 -6.45 0.99
CA GLN A 253 2.10 -6.57 0.97
C GLN A 253 1.54 -7.31 2.20
N ASN A 254 2.39 -7.96 3.01
CA ASN A 254 1.99 -8.62 4.25
C ASN A 254 1.75 -7.61 5.38
N ILE A 255 0.54 -7.04 5.40
CA ILE A 255 0.10 -6.14 6.48
C ILE A 255 -0.42 -6.98 7.65
N ARG A 256 -0.04 -6.62 8.87
CA ARG A 256 -0.54 -7.25 10.11
C ARG A 256 -1.68 -6.42 10.70
N LEU A 257 -2.78 -7.07 11.08
CA LEU A 257 -3.94 -6.45 11.71
C LEU A 257 -4.44 -7.25 12.91
N GLU A 258 -5.17 -6.59 13.82
CA GLU A 258 -5.79 -7.22 14.99
C GLU A 258 -7.16 -7.81 14.62
N VAL A 259 -7.43 -9.05 15.03
CA VAL A 259 -8.73 -9.73 14.91
C VAL A 259 -9.12 -10.38 16.24
N VAL A 260 -10.40 -10.61 16.46
CA VAL A 260 -10.91 -11.35 17.63
C VAL A 260 -11.25 -12.78 17.22
N ARG A 261 -10.57 -13.77 17.82
CA ARG A 261 -10.86 -15.20 17.67
C ARG A 261 -10.83 -15.87 19.05
N GLY A 262 -11.82 -16.68 19.37
CA GLY A 262 -11.94 -17.39 20.65
C GLY A 262 -12.07 -16.46 21.86
N GLY A 263 -12.54 -15.22 21.67
CA GLY A 263 -12.56 -14.18 22.71
C GLY A 263 -11.21 -13.50 22.96
N ARG A 264 -10.15 -13.90 22.24
CA ARG A 264 -8.81 -13.31 22.33
C ARG A 264 -8.55 -12.40 21.13
N ARG A 265 -7.94 -11.25 21.38
CA ARG A 265 -7.43 -10.37 20.30
C ARG A 265 -6.06 -10.86 19.86
N ILE A 266 -5.95 -11.30 18.61
CA ILE A 266 -4.71 -11.81 18.02
C ILE A 266 -4.30 -10.96 16.83
N THR A 267 -3.00 -10.86 16.56
CA THR A 267 -2.49 -10.17 15.36
C THR A 267 -2.28 -11.19 14.25
N VAL A 268 -2.96 -11.01 13.11
CA VAL A 268 -2.90 -11.91 11.94
C VAL A 268 -2.43 -11.15 10.70
N SER A 269 -1.94 -11.89 9.70
CA SER A 269 -1.71 -11.34 8.37
C SER A 269 -3.02 -10.99 7.69
N ILE A 270 -3.03 -9.95 6.86
CA ILE A 270 -4.15 -9.60 5.99
C ILE A 270 -4.56 -10.76 5.07
N TYR A 271 -3.63 -11.64 4.71
CA TYR A 271 -3.90 -12.82 3.88
C TYR A 271 -4.62 -13.96 4.62
N ASP A 272 -4.55 -13.97 5.95
CA ASP A 272 -5.17 -14.98 6.80
C ASP A 272 -6.53 -14.54 7.36
N LEU A 273 -7.03 -13.38 6.92
CA LEU A 273 -8.36 -12.90 7.21
C LEU A 273 -9.40 -13.75 6.47
N VAL A 274 -10.44 -14.19 7.20
CA VAL A 274 -11.50 -15.05 6.65
C VAL A 274 -12.90 -14.48 6.91
N VAL A 275 -13.89 -14.95 6.15
CA VAL A 275 -15.29 -14.58 6.37
C VAL A 275 -15.75 -15.07 7.75
N GLY A 276 -16.40 -14.18 8.49
CA GLY A 276 -16.81 -14.39 9.87
C GLY A 276 -15.79 -13.92 10.91
N ASP A 277 -14.60 -13.44 10.53
CA ASP A 277 -13.71 -12.78 11.49
C ASP A 277 -14.35 -11.50 12.05
N VAL A 278 -14.06 -11.22 13.33
CA VAL A 278 -14.46 -9.96 13.98
C VAL A 278 -13.24 -9.05 14.08
N VAL A 279 -13.31 -7.90 13.41
CA VAL A 279 -12.21 -6.95 13.27
C VAL A 279 -12.53 -5.67 14.04
N PRO A 280 -11.79 -5.35 15.12
CA PRO A 280 -11.90 -4.06 15.78
C PRO A 280 -11.22 -2.99 14.93
N LEU A 281 -11.99 -1.98 14.52
CA LEU A 281 -11.54 -0.84 13.72
C LEU A 281 -11.35 0.39 14.61
N LYS A 282 -10.19 1.03 14.49
CA LYS A 282 -9.81 2.27 15.18
C LYS A 282 -9.53 3.39 14.17
N ILE A 283 -9.52 4.63 14.65
CA ILE A 283 -9.18 5.80 13.85
C ILE A 283 -7.83 5.60 13.15
N GLY A 284 -7.80 5.82 11.83
CA GLY A 284 -6.62 5.67 10.99
C GLY A 284 -6.44 4.28 10.37
N ASP A 285 -7.17 3.27 10.84
CA ASP A 285 -7.11 1.93 10.25
C ASP A 285 -7.70 1.91 8.84
N GLN A 286 -7.13 1.06 7.98
CA GLN A 286 -7.71 0.74 6.69
C GLN A 286 -8.61 -0.48 6.85
N VAL A 287 -9.83 -0.40 6.31
CA VAL A 287 -10.78 -1.52 6.32
C VAL A 287 -10.19 -2.65 5.46
N PRO A 288 -9.92 -3.85 6.04
CA PRO A 288 -9.12 -4.88 5.37
C PRO A 288 -9.91 -5.75 4.38
N ALA A 289 -11.23 -5.82 4.53
CA ALA A 289 -12.16 -6.64 3.77
C ALA A 289 -13.56 -6.03 3.84
N ASP A 290 -14.48 -6.47 2.97
CA ASP A 290 -15.86 -5.98 3.01
C ASP A 290 -16.59 -6.62 4.20
N GLY A 291 -17.37 -5.83 4.92
CA GLY A 291 -17.97 -6.26 6.17
C GLY A 291 -19.17 -5.44 6.61
N ILE A 292 -19.73 -5.86 7.74
CA ILE A 292 -20.90 -5.23 8.37
C ILE A 292 -20.53 -4.79 9.79
N LEU A 293 -20.94 -3.60 10.17
CA LEU A 293 -20.75 -3.04 11.50
C LEU A 293 -21.61 -3.81 12.51
N ILE A 294 -20.96 -4.45 13.49
CA ILE A 294 -21.61 -5.11 14.63
C ILE A 294 -22.00 -4.07 15.67
N ASN A 295 -21.00 -3.30 16.13
CA ASN A 295 -21.19 -2.24 17.09
C ASN A 295 -20.23 -1.10 16.76
N GLY A 296 -20.66 0.15 16.90
CA GLY A 296 -19.82 1.30 16.63
C GLY A 296 -20.34 2.55 17.31
N HIS A 297 -19.43 3.44 17.67
CA HIS A 297 -19.75 4.70 18.31
C HIS A 297 -19.16 5.86 17.52
N SER A 298 -20.05 6.62 16.88
CA SER A 298 -19.72 7.72 15.95
C SER A 298 -18.69 7.32 14.88
N LEU A 299 -18.76 6.07 14.40
CA LEU A 299 -17.85 5.56 13.38
C LEU A 299 -18.05 6.35 12.08
N SER A 300 -16.96 6.88 11.56
CA SER A 300 -16.94 7.69 10.36
C SER A 300 -15.86 7.16 9.43
N ILE A 301 -16.21 6.89 8.18
CA ILE A 301 -15.31 6.30 7.19
C ILE A 301 -15.10 7.27 6.04
N ASP A 302 -13.85 7.43 5.64
CA ASP A 302 -13.45 8.12 4.43
C ASP A 302 -13.50 7.12 3.26
N GLU A 303 -14.50 7.29 2.40
CA GLU A 303 -14.74 6.46 1.22
C GLU A 303 -14.03 7.01 -0.05
N SER A 304 -13.15 8.00 0.10
CA SER A 304 -12.43 8.62 -1.03
C SER A 304 -11.55 7.66 -1.82
N SER A 305 -10.98 6.64 -1.16
CA SER A 305 -10.20 5.59 -1.84
C SER A 305 -11.01 4.83 -2.88
N MET A 306 -12.32 4.64 -2.64
CA MET A 306 -13.22 3.86 -3.49
C MET A 306 -14.02 4.73 -4.46
N THR A 307 -14.64 5.78 -3.95
CA THR A 307 -15.54 6.65 -4.73
C THR A 307 -14.77 7.73 -5.49
N GLY A 308 -13.59 8.11 -5.01
CA GLY A 308 -12.85 9.29 -5.46
C GLY A 308 -13.43 10.62 -4.97
N GLU A 309 -14.53 10.59 -4.21
CA GLU A 309 -15.12 11.78 -3.60
C GLU A 309 -14.63 11.87 -2.15
N SER A 310 -14.13 13.03 -1.73
CA SER A 310 -13.70 13.28 -0.34
C SER A 310 -14.89 13.47 0.59
N LYS A 311 -15.75 12.45 0.71
CA LYS A 311 -16.91 12.45 1.59
C LYS A 311 -16.68 11.49 2.75
N ILE A 312 -16.75 12.04 3.96
CA ILE A 312 -16.78 11.24 5.19
C ILE A 312 -18.22 10.77 5.40
N VAL A 313 -18.41 9.47 5.56
CA VAL A 313 -19.71 8.83 5.76
C VAL A 313 -19.80 8.28 7.17
N HIS A 314 -20.82 8.70 7.91
CA HIS A 314 -21.12 8.13 9.22
C HIS A 314 -21.78 6.76 9.05
N LYS A 315 -21.26 5.77 9.78
CA LYS A 315 -21.74 4.40 9.78
C LYS A 315 -22.43 4.11 11.10
N ASP A 316 -23.66 3.65 11.01
CA ASP A 316 -24.53 3.29 12.11
C ASP A 316 -25.27 1.98 11.80
N GLN A 317 -26.18 1.53 12.68
CA GLN A 317 -26.99 0.34 12.40
C GLN A 317 -27.91 0.50 11.18
N LYS A 318 -28.22 1.73 10.76
CA LYS A 318 -29.00 2.01 9.54
C LYS A 318 -28.16 1.97 8.27
N SER A 319 -26.83 2.08 8.40
CA SER A 319 -25.85 2.08 7.31
C SER A 319 -24.62 1.24 7.69
N PRO A 320 -24.77 -0.07 7.95
CA PRO A 320 -23.73 -0.84 8.62
C PRO A 320 -22.65 -1.35 7.67
N PHE A 321 -22.78 -1.16 6.35
CA PHE A 321 -21.86 -1.72 5.37
C PHE A 321 -20.52 -0.96 5.32
N LEU A 322 -19.44 -1.72 5.43
CA LEU A 322 -18.06 -1.25 5.37
C LEU A 322 -17.35 -1.85 4.15
N MET A 323 -16.66 -0.99 3.41
CA MET A 323 -15.98 -1.36 2.17
C MET A 323 -14.47 -1.46 2.39
N SER A 324 -13.86 -2.50 1.86
CA SER A 324 -12.42 -2.72 1.85
C SER A 324 -11.70 -1.55 1.15
N GLY A 325 -10.54 -1.19 1.67
CA GLY A 325 -9.72 -0.10 1.11
C GLY A 325 -10.07 1.30 1.63
N CYS A 326 -11.25 1.50 2.21
CA CYS A 326 -11.64 2.74 2.89
C CYS A 326 -10.88 2.92 4.20
N LYS A 327 -10.81 4.17 4.70
CA LYS A 327 -10.08 4.50 5.93
C LYS A 327 -11.01 4.98 7.02
N VAL A 328 -10.75 4.59 8.25
CA VAL A 328 -11.51 5.09 9.41
C VAL A 328 -11.07 6.52 9.69
N ALA A 329 -11.99 7.47 9.50
CA ALA A 329 -11.75 8.90 9.71
C ALA A 329 -11.92 9.29 11.18
N ASP A 330 -12.95 8.77 11.85
CA ASP A 330 -13.24 9.06 13.26
C ASP A 330 -14.06 7.94 13.91
N GLY A 331 -14.08 7.90 15.24
CA GLY A 331 -14.82 6.93 16.04
C GLY A 331 -14.16 5.54 16.14
N TYR A 332 -14.91 4.59 16.66
CA TYR A 332 -14.48 3.19 16.76
C TYR A 332 -15.64 2.25 16.47
N GLY A 333 -15.33 1.05 15.97
CA GLY A 333 -16.34 0.02 15.74
C GLY A 333 -15.76 -1.37 15.60
N THR A 334 -16.62 -2.37 15.69
CA THR A 334 -16.32 -3.77 15.44
C THR A 334 -17.03 -4.20 14.16
N MET A 335 -16.27 -4.74 13.22
CA MET A 335 -16.75 -5.20 11.94
C MET A 335 -16.81 -6.73 11.91
N LEU A 336 -17.88 -7.29 11.35
CA LEU A 336 -17.96 -8.69 10.92
C LEU A 336 -17.53 -8.77 9.45
N VAL A 337 -16.54 -9.59 9.14
CA VAL A 337 -16.09 -9.78 7.75
C VAL A 337 -17.11 -10.63 6.99
N THR A 338 -17.60 -10.12 5.87
CA THR A 338 -18.61 -10.79 5.03
C THR A 338 -18.05 -11.28 3.70
N ALA A 339 -17.07 -10.58 3.13
CA ALA A 339 -16.45 -10.97 1.86
C ALA A 339 -14.96 -10.62 1.86
N VAL A 340 -14.14 -11.46 1.24
CA VAL A 340 -12.68 -11.35 1.22
C VAL A 340 -12.13 -11.48 -0.20
N GLY A 341 -10.92 -10.96 -0.44
CA GLY A 341 -10.19 -11.15 -1.70
C GLY A 341 -10.95 -10.60 -2.90
N VAL A 342 -11.03 -11.38 -3.97
CA VAL A 342 -11.72 -11.01 -5.23
C VAL A 342 -13.22 -10.77 -5.09
N ASN A 343 -13.83 -11.23 -4.00
CA ASN A 343 -15.25 -11.03 -3.75
C ASN A 343 -15.55 -9.59 -3.28
N THR A 344 -14.53 -8.86 -2.82
CA THR A 344 -14.63 -7.45 -2.44
C THR A 344 -14.54 -6.52 -3.64
N GLU A 345 -15.17 -5.34 -3.58
CA GLU A 345 -15.05 -4.34 -4.65
C GLU A 345 -13.60 -3.87 -4.84
N TRP A 346 -12.88 -3.66 -3.74
CA TRP A 346 -11.48 -3.28 -3.76
C TRP A 346 -10.59 -4.38 -4.34
N GLY A 347 -10.85 -5.65 -4.01
CA GLY A 347 -10.11 -6.78 -4.56
C GLY A 347 -10.30 -6.92 -6.07
N LEU A 348 -11.50 -6.65 -6.58
CA LEU A 348 -11.75 -6.61 -8.03
C LEU A 348 -11.01 -5.43 -8.70
N LEU A 349 -11.03 -4.26 -8.07
CA LEU A 349 -10.27 -3.09 -8.54
C LEU A 349 -8.76 -3.40 -8.57
N MET A 350 -8.21 -3.98 -7.50
CA MET A 350 -6.78 -4.33 -7.42
C MET A 350 -6.39 -5.48 -8.35
N ALA A 351 -7.29 -6.43 -8.64
CA ALA A 351 -7.06 -7.43 -9.68
C ALA A 351 -7.01 -6.79 -11.09
N SER A 352 -7.73 -5.68 -11.30
CA SER A 352 -7.76 -4.97 -12.59
C SER A 352 -6.63 -3.94 -12.76
N ILE A 353 -6.15 -3.38 -11.65
CA ILE A 353 -5.00 -2.46 -11.63
C ILE A 353 -3.74 -3.32 -11.66
N SER A 354 -3.12 -3.44 -12.83
CA SER A 354 -1.78 -4.02 -12.91
C SER A 354 -0.82 -3.14 -12.09
N GLU A 355 -0.43 -3.60 -10.90
CA GLU A 355 0.48 -2.90 -9.96
C GLU A 355 1.90 -2.66 -10.50
N ASP A 356 2.19 -3.09 -11.73
CA ASP A 356 3.48 -2.83 -12.38
C ASP A 356 3.47 -1.42 -12.99
N SER A 357 3.21 -0.41 -12.17
CA SER A 357 3.66 0.95 -12.49
C SER A 357 5.17 0.91 -12.38
N GLY A 358 5.85 0.54 -13.45
CA GLY A 358 7.30 0.58 -13.62
C GLY A 358 7.82 2.01 -13.47
N GLU A 359 7.69 2.57 -12.28
CA GLU A 359 8.19 3.89 -11.93
C GLU A 359 9.72 3.79 -11.90
N GLU A 360 10.34 4.27 -12.99
CA GLU A 360 11.78 4.41 -13.07
C GLU A 360 12.30 5.33 -11.94
N THR A 361 13.47 5.01 -11.39
CA THR A 361 14.09 5.85 -10.37
C THR A 361 14.64 7.14 -11.00
N PRO A 362 14.75 8.25 -10.24
CA PRO A 362 15.37 9.48 -10.76
C PRO A 362 16.78 9.27 -11.31
N LEU A 363 17.58 8.39 -10.70
CA LEU A 363 18.89 8.00 -11.21
C LEU A 363 18.77 7.25 -12.53
N GLN A 364 17.85 6.29 -12.64
CA GLN A 364 17.60 5.54 -13.88
C GLN A 364 17.25 6.47 -15.04
N VAL A 365 16.38 7.46 -14.82
CA VAL A 365 16.03 8.45 -15.85
C VAL A 365 17.24 9.25 -16.32
N ARG A 366 18.09 9.72 -15.38
CA ARG A 366 19.30 10.49 -15.72
C ARG A 366 20.33 9.63 -16.45
N LEU A 367 20.50 8.39 -16.01
CA LEU A 367 21.42 7.43 -16.58
C LEU A 367 20.98 6.98 -17.98
N ASN A 368 19.68 6.81 -18.23
CA ASN A 368 19.13 6.62 -19.56
C ASN A 368 19.46 7.82 -20.48
N GLY A 369 19.40 9.05 -19.95
CA GLY A 369 19.84 10.25 -20.67
C GLY A 369 21.33 10.23 -21.05
N VAL A 370 22.21 9.78 -20.13
CA VAL A 370 23.65 9.63 -20.42
C VAL A 370 23.89 8.50 -21.43
N ALA A 371 23.24 7.35 -21.26
CA ALA A 371 23.37 6.20 -22.15
C ALA A 371 22.93 6.53 -23.58
N THR A 372 21.82 7.26 -23.74
CA THR A 372 21.35 7.72 -25.06
C THR A 372 22.31 8.72 -25.70
N PHE A 373 22.91 9.62 -24.92
CA PHE A 373 23.94 10.54 -25.42
C PHE A 373 25.19 9.78 -25.91
N ILE A 374 25.72 8.85 -25.10
CA ILE A 374 26.88 8.02 -25.48
C ILE A 374 26.53 7.18 -26.71
N GLY A 375 25.33 6.58 -26.76
CA GLY A 375 24.86 5.81 -27.91
C GLY A 375 24.77 6.65 -29.20
N MET A 376 24.32 7.91 -29.11
CA MET A 376 24.28 8.82 -30.26
C MET A 376 25.69 9.17 -30.77
N VAL A 377 26.62 9.46 -29.86
CA VAL A 377 28.03 9.68 -30.22
C VAL A 377 28.63 8.42 -30.84
N GLY A 378 28.42 7.26 -30.23
CA GLY A 378 28.87 5.96 -30.75
C GLY A 378 28.34 5.67 -32.15
N LEU A 379 27.05 5.92 -32.39
CA LEU A 379 26.42 5.77 -33.71
C LEU A 379 27.03 6.72 -34.75
N SER A 380 27.29 7.97 -34.38
CA SER A 380 27.89 8.96 -35.29
C SER A 380 29.31 8.55 -35.71
N VAL A 381 30.11 8.05 -34.75
CA VAL A 381 31.48 7.55 -35.02
C VAL A 381 31.43 6.27 -35.86
N ALA A 382 30.54 5.33 -35.53
CA ALA A 382 30.37 4.10 -36.31
C ALA A 382 29.98 4.40 -37.77
N LEU A 383 29.07 5.37 -37.99
CA LEU A 383 28.68 5.79 -39.34
C LEU A 383 29.84 6.47 -40.08
N ALA A 384 30.60 7.34 -39.41
CA ALA A 384 31.76 7.98 -40.02
C ALA A 384 32.84 6.96 -40.43
N VAL A 385 33.15 6.00 -39.55
CA VAL A 385 34.08 4.91 -39.84
C VAL A 385 33.57 4.04 -40.99
N LEU A 386 32.28 3.70 -41.00
CA LEU A 386 31.66 2.93 -42.08
C LEU A 386 31.84 3.64 -43.43
N VAL A 387 31.53 4.94 -43.51
CA VAL A 387 31.68 5.73 -44.74
C VAL A 387 33.13 5.80 -45.19
N VAL A 388 34.07 6.06 -44.27
CA VAL A 388 35.50 6.16 -44.59
C VAL A 388 36.05 4.81 -45.07
N LEU A 389 35.69 3.71 -44.42
CA LEU A 389 36.14 2.37 -44.80
C LEU A 389 35.52 1.91 -46.12
N LEU A 390 34.24 2.22 -46.36
CA LEU A 390 33.62 1.95 -47.67
C LEU A 390 34.28 2.78 -48.78
N ALA A 391 34.52 4.07 -48.55
CA ALA A 391 35.21 4.92 -49.52
C ALA A 391 36.62 4.39 -49.82
N ARG A 392 37.41 4.03 -48.80
CA ARG A 392 38.75 3.43 -48.97
C ARG A 392 38.70 2.09 -49.70
N TYR A 393 37.72 1.26 -49.38
CA TYR A 393 37.48 -0.03 -50.02
C TYR A 393 37.20 0.15 -51.51
N PHE A 394 36.25 1.00 -51.89
CA PHE A 394 35.93 1.24 -53.31
C PHE A 394 37.02 2.01 -54.08
N THR A 395 37.82 2.83 -53.38
CA THR A 395 38.95 3.57 -53.98
C THR A 395 40.22 2.70 -54.09
N GLY A 396 40.19 1.44 -53.66
CA GLY A 396 41.32 0.51 -53.78
C GLY A 396 42.55 0.91 -52.94
N HIS A 397 42.35 1.62 -51.85
CA HIS A 397 43.44 2.01 -50.92
C HIS A 397 43.52 1.11 -49.68
N THR A 398 42.76 0.01 -49.69
CA THR A 398 42.75 -0.98 -48.60
C THR A 398 43.60 -2.18 -49.02
N TYR A 399 44.62 -2.50 -48.22
CA TYR A 399 45.56 -3.58 -48.49
C TYR A 399 45.33 -4.75 -47.53
N ASN A 400 45.43 -5.97 -48.05
CA ASN A 400 45.45 -7.19 -47.26
C ASN A 400 46.81 -7.37 -46.55
N PRO A 401 46.92 -8.28 -45.56
CA PRO A 401 48.18 -8.59 -44.87
C PRO A 401 49.31 -9.07 -45.80
N ASP A 402 48.95 -9.55 -46.99
CA ASP A 402 49.84 -9.98 -48.06
C ASP A 402 50.29 -8.83 -49.00
N GLY A 403 49.86 -7.59 -48.73
CA GLY A 403 50.16 -6.40 -49.54
C GLY A 403 49.27 -6.23 -50.79
N SER A 404 48.33 -7.15 -51.05
CA SER A 404 47.42 -7.07 -52.20
C SER A 404 46.27 -6.09 -51.97
N VAL A 405 45.80 -5.45 -53.06
CA VAL A 405 44.69 -4.50 -53.00
C VAL A 405 43.37 -5.26 -52.84
N GLN A 406 42.58 -4.95 -51.81
CA GLN A 406 41.33 -5.66 -51.48
C GLN A 406 40.20 -5.50 -52.51
N TYR A 407 40.26 -4.47 -53.33
CA TYR A 407 39.26 -4.19 -54.35
C TYR A 407 39.91 -3.64 -55.62
N VAL A 408 39.68 -4.31 -56.74
CA VAL A 408 40.09 -3.86 -58.08
C VAL A 408 38.86 -3.81 -58.97
N LYS A 409 38.53 -2.61 -59.45
CA LYS A 409 37.37 -2.34 -60.30
C LYS A 409 37.37 -3.25 -61.53
N GLY A 410 36.37 -4.12 -61.65
CA GLY A 410 36.14 -4.97 -62.83
C GLY A 410 36.78 -6.36 -62.85
N LYS A 411 37.53 -6.79 -61.82
CA LYS A 411 38.18 -8.12 -61.78
C LYS A 411 37.69 -9.07 -60.68
N MET A 412 36.92 -8.60 -59.71
CA MET A 412 36.46 -9.44 -58.58
C MET A 412 35.05 -9.99 -58.79
N GLY A 413 34.82 -11.22 -58.32
CA GLY A 413 33.51 -11.83 -58.26
C GLY A 413 32.61 -11.16 -57.21
N VAL A 414 31.31 -11.04 -57.52
CA VAL A 414 30.30 -10.35 -56.69
C VAL A 414 30.31 -10.83 -55.23
N GLY A 415 30.53 -12.12 -54.99
CA GLY A 415 30.60 -12.68 -53.63
C GLY A 415 31.78 -12.16 -52.79
N GLN A 416 32.94 -11.91 -53.39
CA GLN A 416 34.10 -11.36 -52.67
C GLN A 416 33.92 -9.88 -52.30
N THR A 417 33.26 -9.12 -53.17
CA THR A 417 32.91 -7.72 -52.90
C THR A 417 31.90 -7.61 -51.76
N ILE A 418 30.85 -8.44 -51.77
CA ILE A 418 29.85 -8.46 -50.70
C ILE A 418 30.49 -8.85 -49.37
N ARG A 419 31.41 -9.82 -49.36
CA ARG A 419 32.13 -10.23 -48.14
C ARG A 419 32.96 -9.09 -47.53
N GLY A 420 33.67 -8.33 -48.35
CA GLY A 420 34.43 -7.16 -47.88
C GLY A 420 33.52 -6.10 -47.24
N VAL A 421 32.38 -5.81 -47.88
CA VAL A 421 31.36 -4.90 -47.35
C VAL A 421 30.77 -5.41 -46.04
N VAL A 422 30.47 -6.70 -45.95
CA VAL A 422 29.95 -7.32 -44.72
C VAL A 422 30.97 -7.26 -43.59
N ARG A 423 32.27 -7.48 -43.86
CA ARG A 423 33.33 -7.31 -42.85
C ARG A 423 33.39 -5.88 -42.33
N ILE A 424 33.34 -4.88 -43.22
CA ILE A 424 33.34 -3.46 -42.85
C ILE A 424 32.07 -3.11 -42.05
N PHE A 425 30.92 -3.64 -42.45
CA PHE A 425 29.65 -3.47 -41.75
C PHE A 425 29.70 -4.08 -40.34
N THR A 426 30.25 -5.30 -40.19
CA THR A 426 30.44 -5.93 -38.88
C THR A 426 31.33 -5.08 -37.97
N VAL A 427 32.39 -4.46 -38.49
CA VAL A 427 33.23 -3.53 -37.71
C VAL A 427 32.41 -2.32 -37.22
N ALA A 428 31.58 -1.73 -38.07
CA ALA A 428 30.70 -0.62 -37.66
C ALA A 428 29.69 -1.06 -36.58
N VAL A 429 29.08 -2.24 -36.72
CA VAL A 429 28.17 -2.82 -35.71
C VAL A 429 28.90 -3.07 -34.40
N THR A 430 30.13 -3.61 -34.42
CA THR A 430 30.91 -3.83 -33.19
C THR A 430 31.21 -2.53 -32.45
N ILE A 431 31.42 -1.41 -33.15
CA ILE A 431 31.62 -0.11 -32.53
C ILE A 431 30.34 0.33 -31.81
N VAL A 432 29.17 0.14 -32.41
CA VAL A 432 27.88 0.48 -31.79
C VAL A 432 27.64 -0.36 -30.54
N VAL A 433 27.87 -1.67 -30.60
CA VAL A 433 27.66 -2.60 -29.46
C VAL A 433 28.59 -2.25 -28.30
N VAL A 434 29.86 -1.90 -28.57
CA VAL A 434 30.80 -1.47 -27.52
C VAL A 434 30.43 -0.09 -26.96
N ALA A 435 29.84 0.78 -27.78
CA ALA A 435 29.49 2.14 -27.37
C ALA A 435 28.20 2.23 -26.56
N VAL A 436 27.21 1.35 -26.75
CA VAL A 436 25.94 1.39 -26.00
C VAL A 436 26.08 0.62 -24.69
N PRO A 437 26.07 1.30 -23.52
CA PRO A 437 26.25 0.62 -22.24
C PRO A 437 24.92 0.02 -21.76
N GLU A 438 24.50 -1.10 -22.35
CA GLU A 438 23.24 -1.81 -22.02
C GLU A 438 23.18 -2.25 -20.54
N GLY A 439 24.33 -2.55 -19.93
CA GLY A 439 24.42 -2.94 -18.53
C GLY A 439 24.19 -1.82 -17.52
N LEU A 440 24.12 -0.55 -17.96
CA LEU A 440 24.10 0.60 -17.05
C LEU A 440 22.75 0.78 -16.31
N PRO A 441 21.57 0.70 -16.95
CA PRO A 441 20.29 0.68 -16.24
C PRO A 441 20.11 -0.59 -15.38
N LEU A 442 20.65 -1.72 -15.85
CA LEU A 442 20.61 -2.99 -15.14
C LEU A 442 21.42 -2.93 -13.84
N ALA A 443 22.65 -2.41 -13.89
CA ALA A 443 23.54 -2.28 -12.74
C ALA A 443 22.88 -1.50 -11.60
N VAL A 444 22.18 -0.41 -11.91
CA VAL A 444 21.47 0.40 -10.92
C VAL A 444 20.35 -0.38 -10.25
N THR A 445 19.54 -1.09 -11.03
CA THR A 445 18.42 -1.87 -10.49
C THR A 445 18.91 -3.02 -9.63
N LEU A 446 20.01 -3.67 -10.02
CA LEU A 446 20.65 -4.72 -9.24
C LEU A 446 21.24 -4.19 -7.93
N THR A 447 22.02 -3.11 -7.98
CA THR A 447 22.56 -2.47 -6.77
C THR A 447 21.44 -2.06 -5.82
N LEU A 448 20.33 -1.52 -6.35
CA LEU A 448 19.18 -1.14 -5.56
C LEU A 448 18.48 -2.35 -4.93
N ALA A 449 18.32 -3.45 -5.67
CA ALA A 449 17.77 -4.71 -5.17
C ALA A 449 18.60 -5.29 -4.02
N PHE A 450 19.93 -5.32 -4.17
CA PHE A 450 20.84 -5.76 -3.10
C PHE A 450 20.78 -4.85 -1.86
N SER A 451 20.81 -3.53 -2.06
CA SER A 451 20.68 -2.54 -0.98
C SER A 451 19.36 -2.70 -0.24
N MET A 452 18.25 -2.91 -0.94
CA MET A 452 16.95 -3.18 -0.32
C MET A 452 16.93 -4.45 0.51
N ARG A 453 17.50 -5.55 0.00
CA ARG A 453 17.57 -6.80 0.75
C ARG A 453 18.36 -6.62 2.05
N LYS A 454 19.45 -5.83 2.01
CA LYS A 454 20.22 -5.46 3.20
C LYS A 454 19.39 -4.59 4.15
N MET A 455 18.73 -3.54 3.64
CA MET A 455 17.86 -2.67 4.45
C MET A 455 16.71 -3.44 5.11
N MET A 456 16.11 -4.42 4.42
CA MET A 456 15.08 -5.27 5.02
C MET A 456 15.62 -6.12 6.18
N LYS A 457 16.84 -6.64 6.06
CA LYS A 457 17.51 -7.34 7.16
C LYS A 457 17.68 -6.43 8.38
N ASP A 458 17.90 -5.15 8.14
CA ASP A 458 17.98 -4.09 9.15
C ASP A 458 16.59 -3.56 9.56
N LYS A 459 15.51 -4.28 9.25
CA LYS A 459 14.10 -3.95 9.53
C LYS A 459 13.60 -2.66 8.85
N ALA A 460 14.28 -2.17 7.82
CA ALA A 460 13.86 -1.05 6.99
C ALA A 460 13.26 -1.55 5.66
N LEU A 461 11.93 -1.62 5.61
CA LEU A 461 11.19 -2.06 4.42
C LEU A 461 10.96 -0.88 3.44
N VAL A 462 11.63 -0.93 2.29
CA VAL A 462 11.47 0.08 1.23
C VAL A 462 10.29 -0.27 0.33
N ARG A 463 9.22 0.53 0.39
CA ARG A 463 7.99 0.28 -0.40
C ARG A 463 8.07 0.73 -1.86
N ARG A 464 8.96 1.68 -2.17
CA ARG A 464 9.19 2.23 -3.52
C ARG A 464 10.68 2.31 -3.79
N LEU A 465 11.12 1.76 -4.92
CA LEU A 465 12.53 1.76 -5.35
C LEU A 465 13.16 3.16 -5.31
N SER A 466 12.45 4.15 -5.86
CA SER A 466 12.86 5.54 -5.91
C SER A 466 13.04 6.20 -4.54
N ALA A 467 12.42 5.66 -3.48
CA ALA A 467 12.53 6.24 -2.13
C ALA A 467 13.92 6.04 -1.53
N CYS A 468 14.59 4.92 -1.81
CA CYS A 468 15.95 4.66 -1.33
C CYS A 468 16.95 5.70 -1.85
N GLU A 469 16.89 6.01 -3.15
CA GLU A 469 17.74 7.04 -3.76
C GLU A 469 17.41 8.42 -3.22
N THR A 470 16.12 8.74 -3.13
CA THR A 470 15.64 10.04 -2.63
C THR A 470 16.10 10.28 -1.19
N MET A 471 16.11 9.23 -0.36
CA MET A 471 16.55 9.31 1.03
C MET A 471 18.04 9.66 1.16
N GLY A 472 18.88 9.18 0.23
CA GLY A 472 20.30 9.58 0.16
C GLY A 472 20.50 11.07 -0.12
N SER A 473 19.49 11.76 -0.64
CA SER A 473 19.50 13.20 -0.90
C SER A 473 18.72 14.03 0.14
N ALA A 474 18.25 13.41 1.22
CA ALA A 474 17.48 14.11 2.25
C ALA A 474 18.38 15.01 3.09
N THR A 475 18.02 16.29 3.21
CA THR A 475 18.74 17.28 4.05
C THR A 475 18.01 17.56 5.37
N THR A 476 16.76 17.13 5.48
CA THR A 476 15.89 17.44 6.62
C THR A 476 15.00 16.24 6.87
N ILE A 477 15.01 15.73 8.09
CA ILE A 477 14.17 14.63 8.53
C ILE A 477 13.10 15.22 9.45
N CYS A 478 11.87 15.28 8.96
CA CYS A 478 10.71 15.62 9.78
C CYS A 478 10.21 14.34 10.42
N SER A 479 10.57 14.12 11.69
CA SER A 479 10.09 12.96 12.45
C SER A 479 8.83 13.32 13.22
N ASP A 480 7.86 12.39 13.25
CA ASP A 480 6.85 12.42 14.31
C ASP A 480 7.50 12.02 15.64
N LYS A 481 6.91 12.43 16.76
CA LYS A 481 7.40 12.10 18.10
C LYS A 481 6.91 10.72 18.52
N THR A 482 5.60 10.54 18.49
CA THR A 482 4.93 9.40 19.13
C THR A 482 5.14 8.14 18.29
N GLY A 483 5.73 7.09 18.87
CA GLY A 483 5.99 5.82 18.18
C GLY A 483 7.10 5.85 17.13
N THR A 484 7.78 6.98 16.95
CA THR A 484 9.02 7.06 16.17
C THR A 484 10.21 7.42 17.07
N LEU A 485 10.14 8.53 17.80
CA LEU A 485 11.17 8.92 18.77
C LEU A 485 10.92 8.29 20.15
N THR A 486 9.67 8.01 20.48
CA THR A 486 9.27 7.36 21.73
C THR A 486 8.86 5.91 21.48
N LEU A 487 9.00 5.04 22.49
CA LEU A 487 8.64 3.62 22.42
C LEU A 487 7.14 3.35 22.23
N ASN A 488 6.29 4.39 22.26
CA ASN A 488 4.83 4.29 22.29
C ASN A 488 4.29 3.33 23.37
N GLN A 489 5.07 3.13 24.42
CA GLN A 489 4.70 2.38 25.61
C GLN A 489 4.42 3.41 26.70
N MET A 490 3.14 3.77 26.83
CA MET A 490 2.71 4.70 27.85
C MET A 490 2.64 3.98 29.20
N THR A 491 3.06 4.66 30.26
CA THR A 491 2.93 4.18 31.65
C THR A 491 2.39 5.32 32.52
N VAL A 492 1.70 4.96 33.60
CA VAL A 492 1.28 5.95 34.60
C VAL A 492 2.47 6.22 35.52
N VAL A 493 3.05 7.41 35.42
CA VAL A 493 4.23 7.81 36.21
C VAL A 493 3.81 8.53 37.49
N GLU A 494 2.77 9.37 37.42
CA GLU A 494 2.28 10.17 38.54
C GLU A 494 0.76 10.14 38.59
N ALA A 495 0.19 10.06 39.79
CA ALA A 495 -1.24 10.12 40.03
C ALA A 495 -1.55 11.16 41.11
N TYR A 496 -2.61 11.95 40.89
CA TYR A 496 -3.07 13.00 41.79
C TYR A 496 -4.53 12.76 42.16
N PHE A 497 -4.82 12.71 43.46
CA PHE A 497 -6.17 12.50 43.99
C PHE A 497 -6.48 13.52 45.06
N GLY A 498 -7.63 14.20 44.94
CA GLY A 498 -8.05 15.22 45.92
C GLY A 498 -7.01 16.33 46.17
N GLY A 499 -6.20 16.67 45.16
CA GLY A 499 -5.13 17.66 45.26
C GLY A 499 -3.80 17.16 45.85
N LYS A 500 -3.69 15.88 46.24
CA LYS A 500 -2.45 15.26 46.73
C LYS A 500 -1.82 14.36 45.68
N LYS A 501 -0.50 14.44 45.52
CA LYS A 501 0.30 13.52 44.71
C LYS A 501 0.49 12.21 45.46
N MET A 502 0.38 11.07 44.78
CA MET A 502 0.82 9.79 45.32
C MET A 502 2.33 9.63 45.15
N ASP A 503 3.02 9.15 46.20
CA ASP A 503 4.48 8.91 46.18
C ASP A 503 4.85 7.78 45.22
N SER A 504 4.00 6.74 45.15
CA SER A 504 4.04 5.71 44.11
C SER A 504 2.63 5.50 43.57
N PRO A 505 2.41 5.61 42.25
CA PRO A 505 1.09 5.40 41.65
C PRO A 505 0.57 3.98 41.88
N ASP A 506 1.45 3.01 42.11
CA ASP A 506 1.09 1.58 42.27
C ASP A 506 0.64 1.23 43.70
N ASN A 507 0.80 2.13 44.68
CA ASN A 507 0.49 1.83 46.08
C ASN A 507 -1.01 2.07 46.42
N ALA A 508 -1.83 1.04 46.18
CA ALA A 508 -3.28 1.08 46.48
C ALA A 508 -3.62 1.32 47.96
N GLN A 509 -2.68 1.08 48.89
CA GLN A 509 -2.91 1.23 50.34
C GLN A 509 -3.02 2.70 50.79
N MET A 510 -2.57 3.65 49.96
CA MET A 510 -2.69 5.09 50.25
C MET A 510 -4.08 5.67 49.89
N LEU A 511 -4.96 4.88 49.25
CA LEU A 511 -6.29 5.31 48.82
C LEU A 511 -7.38 4.63 49.66
N SER A 512 -8.42 5.40 50.03
CA SER A 512 -9.62 4.83 50.66
C SER A 512 -10.31 3.86 49.71
N ALA A 513 -10.90 2.78 50.24
CA ALA A 513 -11.57 1.74 49.45
C ALA A 513 -12.61 2.29 48.45
N ASP A 514 -13.37 3.32 48.84
CA ASP A 514 -14.36 3.97 47.97
C ASP A 514 -13.72 4.63 46.75
N VAL A 515 -12.63 5.36 46.94
CA VAL A 515 -11.88 6.04 45.87
C VAL A 515 -11.25 5.01 44.92
N THR A 516 -10.62 3.97 45.46
CA THR A 516 -10.07 2.87 44.66
C THR A 516 -11.16 2.20 43.82
N SER A 517 -12.34 1.96 44.40
CA SER A 517 -13.47 1.36 43.67
C SER A 517 -13.96 2.25 42.52
N LEU A 518 -14.03 3.57 42.71
CA LEU A 518 -14.46 4.51 41.68
C LEU A 518 -13.43 4.64 40.56
N ILE A 519 -12.15 4.59 40.88
CA ILE A 519 -11.05 4.60 39.90
C ILE A 519 -11.12 3.34 39.06
N VAL A 520 -11.17 2.17 39.70
CA VAL A 520 -11.27 0.87 39.02
C VAL A 520 -12.50 0.82 38.11
N GLU A 521 -13.65 1.28 38.59
CA GLU A 521 -14.88 1.36 37.79
C GLU A 521 -14.72 2.32 36.61
N GLY A 522 -14.14 3.51 36.82
CA GLY A 522 -13.89 4.48 35.76
C GLY A 522 -12.88 4.02 34.70
N ILE A 523 -11.86 3.27 35.10
CA ILE A 523 -10.87 2.68 34.19
C ILE A 523 -11.52 1.58 33.34
N ALA A 524 -12.20 0.63 33.98
CA ALA A 524 -12.84 -0.50 33.29
C ALA A 524 -13.92 -0.02 32.32
N GLN A 525 -14.68 1.01 32.71
CA GLN A 525 -15.76 1.53 31.90
C GLN A 525 -15.30 2.45 30.78
N ASN A 526 -14.27 3.29 30.93
CA ASN A 526 -13.89 4.20 29.86
C ASN A 526 -13.00 3.58 28.76
N THR A 527 -12.49 2.38 28.97
CA THR A 527 -11.54 1.75 28.06
C THR A 527 -12.24 0.81 27.06
N SER A 528 -11.73 0.80 25.82
CA SER A 528 -12.14 -0.12 24.74
C SER A 528 -11.16 -1.29 24.58
N GLY A 529 -10.05 -1.26 25.33
CA GLY A 529 -9.12 -2.35 25.49
C GLY A 529 -9.72 -3.57 26.19
N SER A 530 -9.06 -4.72 26.05
CA SER A 530 -9.41 -5.95 26.78
C SER A 530 -8.17 -6.52 27.46
N ILE A 531 -8.40 -7.19 28.59
CA ILE A 531 -7.38 -7.91 29.34
C ILE A 531 -7.66 -9.40 29.17
N PHE A 532 -6.63 -10.14 28.75
CA PHE A 532 -6.66 -11.59 28.67
C PHE A 532 -5.72 -12.16 29.74
N GLU A 533 -6.27 -12.96 30.64
CA GLU A 533 -5.51 -13.65 31.70
C GLU A 533 -5.26 -15.09 31.23
N PRO A 534 -3.99 -15.47 30.94
CA PRO A 534 -3.69 -16.83 30.50
C PRO A 534 -3.89 -17.83 31.64
N GLU A 535 -4.44 -19.00 31.33
CA GLU A 535 -4.47 -20.14 32.26
C GLU A 535 -3.03 -20.61 32.51
N GLY A 536 -2.51 -20.44 33.74
CA GLY A 536 -1.15 -20.87 34.12
C GLY A 536 -0.26 -19.81 34.76
N GLY A 537 -0.78 -18.64 35.16
CA GLY A 537 -0.03 -17.66 35.96
C GLY A 537 0.97 -16.80 35.18
N GLN A 538 0.86 -16.75 33.84
CA GLN A 538 1.59 -15.80 33.01
C GLN A 538 1.04 -14.36 33.21
N GLU A 539 1.85 -13.35 32.88
CA GLU A 539 1.41 -11.95 32.99
C GLU A 539 0.18 -11.68 32.11
N PRO A 540 -0.80 -10.91 32.60
CA PRO A 540 -2.02 -10.58 31.85
C PRO A 540 -1.70 -9.78 30.59
N GLU A 541 -2.24 -10.21 29.45
CA GLU A 541 -2.08 -9.54 28.17
C GLU A 541 -3.06 -8.37 28.06
N VAL A 542 -2.53 -7.14 28.02
CA VAL A 542 -3.34 -5.93 27.91
C VAL A 542 -3.37 -5.41 26.47
N THR A 543 -4.56 -5.31 25.90
CA THR A 543 -4.80 -4.81 24.54
C THR A 543 -5.54 -3.47 24.56
N GLY A 544 -5.36 -2.62 23.54
CA GLY A 544 -5.93 -1.28 23.48
C GLY A 544 -4.98 -0.25 22.86
N SER A 545 -5.39 1.01 22.83
CA SER A 545 -4.47 2.11 22.50
C SER A 545 -3.34 2.23 23.55
N PRO A 546 -2.18 2.81 23.23
CA PRO A 546 -1.07 2.96 24.17
C PRO A 546 -1.50 3.55 25.53
N THR A 547 -2.33 4.59 25.50
CA THR A 547 -2.85 5.24 26.71
C THR A 547 -3.82 4.34 27.48
N GLU A 548 -4.70 3.62 26.80
CA GLU A 548 -5.59 2.64 27.46
C GLU A 548 -4.80 1.50 28.09
N LYS A 549 -3.77 0.99 27.41
CA LYS A 549 -2.87 -0.05 27.96
C LYS A 549 -2.22 0.43 29.26
N ALA A 550 -1.69 1.65 29.28
CA ALA A 550 -1.07 2.23 30.47
C ALA A 550 -2.03 2.24 31.68
N ILE A 551 -3.26 2.69 31.45
CA ILE A 551 -4.27 2.85 32.50
C ILE A 551 -4.84 1.49 32.93
N LEU A 552 -5.03 0.56 32.00
CA LEU A 552 -5.48 -0.81 32.29
C LEU A 552 -4.43 -1.59 33.08
N SER A 553 -3.16 -1.51 32.67
CA SER A 553 -2.04 -2.11 33.41
C SER A 553 -1.91 -1.51 34.80
N TRP A 554 -2.11 -0.19 34.94
CA TRP A 554 -2.15 0.45 36.25
C TRP A 554 -3.34 0.01 37.11
N GLY A 555 -4.54 -0.11 36.51
CA GLY A 555 -5.72 -0.65 37.18
C GLY A 555 -5.48 -2.07 37.71
N LEU A 556 -4.82 -2.94 36.93
CA LEU A 556 -4.45 -4.29 37.36
C LEU A 556 -3.54 -4.27 38.59
N LYS A 557 -2.54 -3.38 38.62
CA LYS A 557 -1.66 -3.19 39.80
C LYS A 557 -2.42 -2.70 41.03
N LEU A 558 -3.50 -1.94 40.85
CA LEU A 558 -4.41 -1.52 41.92
C LEU A 558 -5.39 -2.63 42.39
N GLY A 559 -5.29 -3.85 41.82
CA GLY A 559 -6.17 -4.98 42.15
C GLY A 559 -7.49 -5.01 41.37
N MET A 560 -7.56 -4.33 40.22
CA MET A 560 -8.75 -4.35 39.36
C MET A 560 -9.01 -5.75 38.80
N LYS A 561 -10.20 -6.29 39.08
CA LYS A 561 -10.76 -7.41 38.33
C LYS A 561 -11.57 -6.90 37.14
N PHE A 562 -10.95 -6.88 35.96
CA PHE A 562 -11.49 -6.18 34.78
C PHE A 562 -12.87 -6.70 34.35
N ASN A 563 -13.02 -8.02 34.14
CA ASN A 563 -14.26 -8.62 33.67
C ASN A 563 -15.41 -8.45 34.67
N GLU A 564 -15.16 -8.71 35.96
CA GLU A 564 -16.17 -8.53 37.02
C GLU A 564 -16.63 -7.06 37.13
N THR A 565 -15.71 -6.11 37.00
CA THR A 565 -16.03 -4.68 37.10
C THR A 565 -16.85 -4.21 35.90
N ARG A 566 -16.56 -4.75 34.71
CA ARG A 566 -17.28 -4.37 33.49
C ARG A 566 -18.72 -4.88 33.47
N LEU A 567 -18.94 -6.10 33.98
CA LEU A 567 -20.28 -6.73 34.07
C LEU A 567 -21.20 -6.07 35.09
N LYS A 568 -20.66 -5.36 36.09
CA LYS A 568 -21.44 -4.70 37.15
C LYS A 568 -22.22 -3.46 36.67
N SER A 569 -21.95 -2.95 35.48
CA SER A 569 -22.64 -1.77 34.95
C SER A 569 -22.87 -1.86 33.45
N SER A 570 -24.07 -1.49 33.01
CA SER A 570 -24.43 -1.43 31.60
C SER A 570 -24.11 -0.05 31.03
N ILE A 571 -23.46 -0.02 29.86
CA ILE A 571 -23.12 1.24 29.18
C ILE A 571 -24.37 1.76 28.46
N LEU A 572 -24.81 2.97 28.80
CA LEU A 572 -25.96 3.62 28.17
C LEU A 572 -25.55 4.46 26.96
N HIS A 573 -24.48 5.24 27.12
CA HIS A 573 -24.02 6.14 26.06
C HIS A 573 -22.50 6.28 26.08
N VAL A 574 -21.89 6.32 24.90
CA VAL A 574 -20.47 6.55 24.73
C VAL A 574 -20.25 7.83 23.95
N PHE A 575 -19.45 8.71 24.53
CA PHE A 575 -18.89 9.87 23.86
C PHE A 575 -17.47 9.49 23.43
N PRO A 576 -17.26 9.10 22.15
CA PRO A 576 -15.92 8.80 21.67
C PRO A 576 -15.02 10.02 21.81
N PHE A 577 -13.72 9.78 21.88
CA PHE A 577 -12.75 10.85 22.00
C PHE A 577 -12.83 11.76 20.77
N ASN A 578 -13.21 13.02 20.98
CA ASN A 578 -13.24 14.00 19.92
C ASN A 578 -12.00 14.89 20.01
N SER A 579 -11.23 14.98 18.91
CA SER A 579 -9.97 15.71 18.88
C SER A 579 -10.10 17.23 19.06
N GLU A 580 -11.24 17.82 18.66
CA GLU A 580 -11.51 19.26 18.87
C GLU A 580 -11.83 19.55 20.33
N LYS A 581 -12.68 18.72 20.94
CA LYS A 581 -13.11 18.88 22.34
C LYS A 581 -12.10 18.31 23.34
N LYS A 582 -11.14 17.50 22.87
CA LYS A 582 -10.11 16.81 23.65
C LYS A 582 -10.66 16.01 24.84
N ARG A 583 -11.84 15.43 24.67
CA ARG A 583 -12.52 14.65 25.71
C ARG A 583 -13.32 13.51 25.11
N GLY A 584 -13.46 12.46 25.89
CA GLY A 584 -14.40 11.35 25.68
C GLY A 584 -14.99 10.95 27.02
N GLY A 585 -15.95 10.03 27.02
CA GLY A 585 -16.54 9.56 28.26
C GLY A 585 -17.60 8.49 28.02
N ARG A 586 -17.98 7.80 29.08
CA ARG A 586 -19.08 6.85 29.08
C ARG A 586 -20.07 7.18 30.18
N MET A 587 -21.35 7.05 29.87
CA MET A 587 -22.41 6.99 30.86
C MET A 587 -22.78 5.53 31.06
N ALA A 588 -22.72 5.07 32.30
CA ALA A 588 -23.05 3.71 32.69
C ALA A 588 -24.08 3.70 33.82
N LEU A 589 -24.97 2.73 33.76
CA LEU A 589 -25.96 2.44 34.78
C LEU A 589 -25.46 1.29 35.64
N LYS A 590 -25.38 1.51 36.95
CA LYS A 590 -24.98 0.47 37.91
C LYS A 590 -26.22 -0.01 38.66
N SER A 591 -26.53 -1.31 38.54
CA SER A 591 -27.57 -1.94 39.35
C SER A 591 -27.01 -2.27 40.73
N ILE A 592 -27.67 -1.79 41.78
CA ILE A 592 -27.30 -2.07 43.17
C ILE A 592 -28.24 -3.15 43.70
N TYR A 593 -27.71 -4.09 44.49
CA TYR A 593 -28.45 -5.19 45.13
C TYR A 593 -29.72 -4.76 45.92
N THR A 594 -29.89 -3.47 46.20
CA THR A 594 -31.06 -2.88 46.88
C THR A 594 -32.20 -2.45 45.94
N GLY A 595 -32.14 -2.76 44.64
CA GLY A 595 -33.18 -2.38 43.67
C GLY A 595 -33.15 -0.89 43.28
N LYS A 596 -32.10 -0.15 43.68
CA LYS A 596 -31.84 1.22 43.25
C LYS A 596 -30.81 1.21 42.11
N GLU A 597 -31.13 1.90 41.03
CA GLU A 597 -30.20 2.12 39.92
C GLU A 597 -29.42 3.42 40.18
N GLN A 598 -28.09 3.38 40.01
CA GLN A 598 -27.25 4.58 40.05
C GLN A 598 -26.76 4.92 38.65
N LEU A 599 -27.04 6.16 38.22
CA LEU A 599 -26.49 6.70 36.99
C LEU A 599 -25.11 7.31 37.27
N LYS A 600 -24.08 6.75 36.63
CA LYS A 600 -22.71 7.26 36.72
C LYS A 600 -22.24 7.74 35.37
N SER A 601 -21.58 8.90 35.39
CA SER A 601 -20.89 9.45 34.23
C SER A 601 -19.40 9.47 34.49
N PHE A 602 -18.66 8.82 33.60
CA PHE A 602 -17.21 8.76 33.62
C PHE A 602 -16.68 9.54 32.43
N TRP A 603 -15.87 10.56 32.70
CA TRP A 603 -15.32 11.45 31.68
C TRP A 603 -13.80 11.35 31.67
N ILE A 604 -13.23 11.31 30.48
CA ILE A 604 -11.78 11.39 30.23
C ILE A 604 -11.49 12.66 29.45
N HIS A 605 -10.58 13.47 29.97
CA HIS A 605 -10.04 14.64 29.29
C HIS A 605 -8.56 14.43 28.97
N ALA A 606 -8.14 14.81 27.77
CA ALA A 606 -6.74 14.73 27.33
C ALA A 606 -6.25 16.10 26.85
N GLN A 607 -5.83 16.97 27.78
CA GLN A 607 -5.37 18.33 27.47
C GLN A 607 -3.84 18.45 27.54
N ALA A 608 -3.25 18.12 28.70
CA ALA A 608 -1.80 18.05 28.95
C ALA A 608 -1.40 16.80 29.76
N GLY A 609 -2.39 16.00 30.16
CA GLY A 609 -2.33 14.75 30.90
C GLY A 609 -3.73 14.12 30.83
N LEU A 610 -3.86 12.87 31.26
CA LEU A 610 -5.17 12.20 31.28
C LEU A 610 -5.87 12.52 32.61
N THR A 611 -6.98 13.26 32.53
CA THR A 611 -7.81 13.54 33.71
C THR A 611 -9.05 12.67 33.64
N LEU A 612 -9.20 11.77 34.61
CA LEU A 612 -10.40 10.96 34.80
C LEU A 612 -11.32 11.69 35.81
N MET A 613 -12.46 12.16 35.34
CA MET A 613 -13.52 12.74 36.18
C MET A 613 -14.65 11.73 36.34
N VAL A 614 -15.01 11.42 37.59
CA VAL A 614 -16.14 10.55 37.93
C VAL A 614 -17.21 11.38 38.60
N ARG A 615 -18.40 11.45 37.99
CA ARG A 615 -19.57 12.10 38.59
C ARG A 615 -20.68 11.06 38.75
N SER A 616 -21.03 10.80 40.00
CA SER A 616 -22.13 9.91 40.40
C SER A 616 -23.33 10.75 40.78
N THR A 617 -24.49 10.45 40.21
CA THR A 617 -25.79 11.02 40.59
C THR A 617 -26.68 9.88 41.03
N GLN A 618 -27.21 9.95 42.25
CA GLN A 618 -28.16 8.97 42.79
C GLN A 618 -29.55 9.18 42.21
#